data_AF-A0A6B3MJ65-F1
#
_entry.id   AF-A0A6B3MJ65-F1
#
_cell.length_a   1.000
_cell.length_b   1.000
_cell.length_c   1.000
_cell.angle_alpha   90.00
_cell.angle_beta   90.00
_cell.angle_gamma   90.00
#
_symmetry.space_group_name_H-M   'P 1'
#
loop_
_entity.id
_entity.type
_entity.pdbx_description
1 polymer ?
#
loop_
_entity_poly.entity_id
_entity_poly.type
_entity_poly.pdbx_seq_one_letter_code
_entity_poly.pdbx_strand_id
1 'polypeptide(L)'
;MSGLGFGEPRQSETDELIERIVRYCRQRNPESLDRIFDNMRLNRPAMVAIAVALQEDIEALSWFCSYMASETNRSEDNLKSCNPIKTFSGILIKFGMQPFLDFVPYPGARIIISNQEKFKALPETIKVKLEQAFNIQEHSPHQVQKINDALMQELMA
;
A
#
# COMPACT_ATOMS: atom_id res chain seq x y z
N MET A 1 -25.85 -36.37 -26.42
CA MET A 1 -26.43 -35.80 -25.19
C MET A 1 -25.24 -35.49 -24.28
N SER A 2 -24.53 -34.38 -24.43
CA SER A 2 -24.90 -32.96 -24.16
C SER A 2 -25.10 -32.67 -22.67
N GLY A 3 -24.18 -31.88 -22.07
CA GLY A 3 -24.28 -31.17 -20.78
C GLY A 3 -23.21 -31.58 -19.76
N LEU A 4 -21.96 -31.08 -19.79
CA LEU A 4 -21.42 -29.82 -19.24
C LEU A 4 -21.76 -29.54 -17.75
N GLY A 5 -20.70 -29.37 -16.95
CA GLY A 5 -20.78 -28.82 -15.59
C GLY A 5 -19.51 -29.04 -14.75
N PHE A 6 -18.33 -28.73 -15.31
CA PHE A 6 -17.12 -28.54 -14.49
C PHE A 6 -17.42 -27.37 -13.55
N GLY A 7 -17.52 -27.65 -12.26
CA GLY A 7 -17.76 -26.62 -11.25
C GLY A 7 -16.67 -25.56 -11.34
N GLU A 8 -17.07 -24.31 -11.52
CA GLU A 8 -16.18 -23.16 -11.35
C GLU A 8 -15.48 -23.30 -9.99
N PRO A 9 -14.16 -23.01 -9.88
CA PRO A 9 -13.52 -22.96 -8.59
C PRO A 9 -14.24 -21.91 -7.75
N ARG A 10 -14.88 -22.33 -6.65
CA ARG A 10 -15.47 -21.40 -5.69
C ARG A 10 -14.38 -20.40 -5.31
N GLN A 11 -14.61 -19.12 -5.60
CA GLN A 11 -13.73 -18.05 -5.11
C GLN A 11 -13.62 -18.20 -3.59
N SER A 12 -12.40 -18.09 -3.06
CA SER A 12 -12.22 -18.15 -1.62
C SER A 12 -12.78 -16.88 -0.98
N GLU A 13 -13.23 -16.95 0.28
CA GLU A 13 -13.71 -15.78 1.03
C GLU A 13 -12.65 -14.65 1.05
N THR A 14 -11.36 -15.02 0.99
CA THR A 14 -10.22 -14.10 0.88
C THR A 14 -10.18 -13.39 -0.47
N ASP A 15 -10.48 -14.08 -1.57
CA ASP A 15 -10.47 -13.48 -2.91
C ASP A 15 -11.62 -12.47 -3.06
N GLU A 16 -12.82 -12.83 -2.60
CA GLU A 16 -13.97 -11.91 -2.56
C GLU A 16 -13.68 -10.67 -1.71
N LEU A 17 -12.99 -10.85 -0.59
CA LEU A 17 -12.56 -9.75 0.26
C LEU A 17 -11.56 -8.83 -0.45
N ILE A 18 -10.53 -9.40 -1.08
CA ILE A 18 -9.54 -8.63 -1.85
C ILE A 18 -10.24 -7.84 -2.96
N GLU A 19 -11.17 -8.45 -3.69
CA GLU A 19 -11.93 -7.77 -4.74
C GLU A 19 -12.75 -6.59 -4.20
N ARG A 20 -13.37 -6.73 -3.03
CA ARG A 20 -14.09 -5.63 -2.37
C ARG A 20 -13.16 -4.49 -1.98
N ILE A 21 -12.00 -4.80 -1.39
CA ILE A 21 -10.99 -3.80 -1.02
C ILE A 21 -10.51 -3.06 -2.28
N VAL A 22 -10.13 -3.79 -3.32
CA VAL A 22 -9.70 -3.25 -4.62
C VAL A 22 -10.77 -2.31 -5.20
N ARG A 23 -12.04 -2.72 -5.14
CA ARG A 23 -13.17 -1.89 -5.59
C ARG A 23 -13.26 -0.58 -4.80
N TYR A 24 -13.14 -0.62 -3.47
CA TYR A 24 -13.20 0.59 -2.65
C TYR A 24 -11.97 1.49 -2.83
N CYS A 25 -10.79 0.94 -3.09
CA CYS A 25 -9.61 1.72 -3.49
C CYS A 25 -9.87 2.49 -4.79
N ARG A 26 -10.43 1.82 -5.82
CA ARG A 26 -10.78 2.48 -7.10
C ARG A 26 -11.87 3.55 -6.93
N GLN A 27 -12.80 3.35 -6.01
CA GLN A 27 -13.86 4.30 -5.67
C GLN A 27 -13.38 5.43 -4.73
N ARG A 28 -12.16 5.33 -4.19
CA ARG A 28 -11.59 6.27 -3.20
C ARG A 28 -12.51 6.45 -1.98
N ASN A 29 -13.00 5.34 -1.45
CA ASN A 29 -13.96 5.28 -0.35
C ASN A 29 -13.28 4.77 0.93
N PRO A 30 -12.62 5.64 1.71
CA PRO A 30 -11.89 5.24 2.92
C PRO A 30 -12.84 4.70 4.00
N GLU A 31 -14.06 5.22 4.13
CA GLU A 31 -15.01 4.77 5.16
C GLU A 31 -15.45 3.31 4.96
N SER A 32 -15.53 2.85 3.71
CA SER A 32 -15.82 1.45 3.40
C SER A 32 -14.62 0.53 3.67
N LEU A 33 -13.39 1.06 3.53
CA LEU A 33 -12.18 0.35 3.92
C LEU A 33 -12.05 0.28 5.44
N ASP A 34 -12.35 1.36 6.16
CA ASP A 34 -12.36 1.38 7.63
C ASP A 34 -13.28 0.29 8.18
N ARG A 35 -14.51 0.18 7.66
CA ARG A 35 -15.43 -0.90 8.07
C ARG A 35 -14.87 -2.31 7.82
N ILE A 36 -14.04 -2.48 6.81
CA ILE A 36 -13.39 -3.76 6.54
C ILE A 36 -12.28 -4.00 7.57
N PHE A 37 -11.39 -3.02 7.78
CA PHE A 37 -10.19 -3.18 8.62
C PHE A 37 -10.46 -3.08 10.12
N ASP A 38 -11.50 -2.36 10.54
CA ASP A 38 -11.98 -2.36 11.94
C ASP A 38 -12.45 -3.74 12.38
N ASN A 39 -12.92 -4.56 11.45
CA ASN A 39 -13.46 -5.90 11.72
C ASN A 39 -12.52 -7.04 11.33
N MET A 40 -11.38 -6.74 10.70
CA MET A 40 -10.44 -7.75 10.22
C MET A 40 -8.99 -7.28 10.32
N ARG A 41 -8.15 -8.16 10.87
CA ARG A 41 -6.70 -8.00 10.83
C ARG A 41 -6.14 -8.47 9.49
N LEU A 42 -5.75 -7.54 8.63
CA LEU A 42 -4.98 -7.88 7.45
C LEU A 42 -3.54 -8.24 7.83
N ASN A 43 -3.05 -9.34 7.26
CA ASN A 43 -1.64 -9.71 7.34
C ASN A 43 -0.88 -9.26 6.08
N ARG A 44 0.45 -9.31 6.14
CA ARG A 44 1.32 -8.92 5.02
C ARG A 44 0.99 -9.64 3.70
N PRO A 45 0.73 -10.97 3.65
CA PRO A 45 0.28 -11.64 2.44
C PRO A 45 -0.96 -11.01 1.79
N ALA A 46 -1.99 -10.67 2.58
CA ALA A 46 -3.19 -10.02 2.07
C ALA A 46 -2.89 -8.62 1.51
N MET A 47 -2.05 -7.84 2.19
CA MET A 47 -1.61 -6.51 1.72
C MET A 47 -0.86 -6.60 0.38
N VAL A 48 0.02 -7.59 0.23
CA VAL A 48 0.73 -7.86 -1.02
C VAL A 48 -0.25 -8.27 -2.11
N ALA A 49 -1.23 -9.12 -1.81
CA ALA A 49 -2.24 -9.55 -2.78
C ALA A 49 -3.10 -8.37 -3.28
N ILE A 50 -3.51 -7.46 -2.39
CA ILE A 50 -4.21 -6.22 -2.75
C ILE A 50 -3.32 -5.35 -3.66
N ALA A 51 -2.04 -5.19 -3.32
CA ALA A 51 -1.10 -4.41 -4.12
C ALA A 51 -0.91 -5.00 -5.53
N VAL A 52 -0.82 -6.33 -5.64
CA VAL A 52 -0.75 -7.03 -6.93
C VAL A 52 -2.03 -6.83 -7.73
N ALA A 53 -3.21 -6.93 -7.11
CA ALA A 53 -4.49 -6.72 -7.78
C ALA A 53 -4.70 -5.27 -8.28
N LEU A 54 -3.96 -4.31 -7.70
CA LEU A 54 -3.97 -2.89 -8.09
C LEU A 54 -2.76 -2.49 -8.95
N GLN A 55 -1.85 -3.40 -9.30
CA GLN A 55 -0.55 -3.04 -9.90
C GLN A 55 -0.66 -2.28 -11.23
N GLU A 56 -1.73 -2.52 -11.98
CA GLU A 56 -2.01 -1.84 -13.26
C GLU A 56 -2.69 -0.47 -13.07
N ASP A 57 -3.26 -0.21 -11.89
CA ASP A 57 -3.91 1.05 -11.52
C ASP A 57 -3.04 1.78 -10.49
N ILE A 58 -1.98 2.43 -10.98
CA ILE A 58 -1.01 3.16 -10.15
C ILE A 58 -1.70 4.24 -9.31
N GLU A 59 -2.76 4.87 -9.84
CA GLU A 59 -3.50 5.91 -9.10
C GLU A 59 -4.24 5.31 -7.91
N ALA A 60 -4.94 4.19 -8.08
CA ALA A 60 -5.62 3.51 -6.98
C ALA A 60 -4.62 2.88 -5.99
N LEU A 61 -3.51 2.31 -6.48
CA LEU A 61 -2.48 1.72 -5.63
C LEU A 61 -1.76 2.78 -4.78
N SER A 62 -1.37 3.89 -5.39
CA SER A 62 -0.76 5.00 -4.64
C SER A 62 -1.72 5.66 -3.66
N TRP A 63 -3.01 5.75 -4.01
CA TRP A 63 -4.06 6.20 -3.09
C TRP A 63 -4.19 5.24 -1.90
N PHE A 64 -4.19 3.93 -2.15
CA PHE A 64 -4.21 2.92 -1.10
C PHE A 64 -3.00 3.03 -0.16
N CYS A 65 -1.80 3.32 -0.68
CA CYS A 65 -0.64 3.60 0.18
C CYS A 65 -0.85 4.83 1.07
N SER A 66 -1.50 5.88 0.58
CA SER A 66 -1.84 7.08 1.37
C SER A 66 -2.87 6.77 2.45
N TYR A 67 -3.90 5.97 2.15
CA TYR A 67 -4.85 5.44 3.13
C TYR A 67 -4.12 4.67 4.25
N MET A 68 -3.23 3.73 3.89
CA MET A 68 -2.48 2.93 4.87
C MET A 68 -1.52 3.75 5.73
N ALA A 69 -1.06 4.91 5.24
CA ALA A 69 -0.26 5.86 6.02
C ALA A 69 -1.11 6.85 6.83
N SER A 70 -2.43 6.68 6.82
CA SER A 70 -3.43 7.53 7.48
C SER A 70 -3.48 8.97 6.97
N GLU A 71 -3.07 9.21 5.72
CA GLU A 71 -3.19 10.52 5.07
C GLU A 71 -4.57 10.75 4.45
N THR A 72 -5.28 9.68 4.15
CA THR A 72 -6.65 9.70 3.62
C THR A 72 -7.54 8.89 4.54
N ASN A 73 -8.20 9.54 5.48
CA ASN A 73 -9.04 8.89 6.49
C ASN A 73 -10.54 9.11 6.21
N ARG A 74 -10.89 10.11 5.40
CA ARG A 74 -12.27 10.40 5.02
C ARG A 74 -12.37 10.82 3.56
N SER A 75 -13.56 10.70 2.99
CA SER A 75 -13.81 11.03 1.59
C SER A 75 -13.43 12.47 1.22
N GLU A 76 -13.47 13.44 2.15
CA GLU A 76 -13.06 14.82 1.92
C GLU A 76 -11.54 14.97 1.67
N ASP A 77 -10.72 14.08 2.23
CA ASP A 77 -9.26 14.11 2.04
C ASP A 77 -8.87 13.92 0.56
N ASN A 78 -9.77 13.34 -0.26
CA ASN A 78 -9.60 13.19 -1.70
C ASN A 78 -9.54 14.53 -2.45
N LEU A 79 -10.06 15.62 -1.85
CA LEU A 79 -10.07 16.95 -2.46
C LEU A 79 -8.79 17.75 -2.13
N LYS A 80 -7.94 17.25 -1.23
CA LYS A 80 -6.67 17.90 -0.91
C LYS A 80 -5.80 17.97 -2.16
N SER A 81 -5.30 19.16 -2.46
CA SER A 81 -4.50 19.44 -3.65
C SER A 81 -3.17 18.67 -3.68
N CYS A 82 -2.71 18.17 -2.53
CA CYS A 82 -1.51 17.35 -2.43
C CYS A 82 -1.63 16.33 -1.30
N ASN A 83 -1.50 15.05 -1.65
CA ASN A 83 -1.23 13.97 -0.69
C ASN A 83 0.22 13.49 -0.92
N PRO A 84 1.17 13.90 -0.05
CA PRO A 84 2.58 13.59 -0.21
C PRO A 84 2.87 12.08 -0.32
N ILE A 85 2.29 11.24 0.53
CA ILE A 85 2.51 9.78 0.49
C ILE A 85 1.94 9.18 -0.78
N LYS A 86 0.78 9.66 -1.24
CA LYS A 86 0.21 9.24 -2.54
C LYS A 86 1.20 9.55 -3.66
N THR A 87 1.66 10.80 -3.72
CA THR A 87 2.57 11.27 -4.78
C THR A 87 3.86 10.48 -4.77
N PHE A 88 4.47 10.31 -3.60
CA PHE A 88 5.73 9.60 -3.48
C PHE A 88 5.59 8.11 -3.79
N SER A 89 4.57 7.44 -3.24
CA SER A 89 4.28 6.04 -3.55
C SER A 89 4.08 5.84 -5.06
N GLY A 90 3.33 6.72 -5.72
CA GLY A 90 3.14 6.69 -7.17
C GLY A 90 4.44 6.81 -7.96
N ILE A 91 5.39 7.63 -7.50
CA ILE A 91 6.73 7.71 -8.10
C ILE A 91 7.47 6.38 -7.93
N LEU A 92 7.54 5.84 -6.71
CA LEU A 92 8.23 4.58 -6.42
C LEU A 92 7.68 3.43 -7.29
N ILE A 93 6.35 3.34 -7.40
CA ILE A 93 5.67 2.33 -8.22
C ILE A 93 6.02 2.48 -9.70
N LYS A 94 6.02 3.72 -10.23
CA LYS A 94 6.41 4.00 -11.63
C LYS A 94 7.84 3.59 -11.95
N PHE A 95 8.73 3.59 -10.95
CA PHE A 95 10.11 3.12 -11.08
C PHE A 95 10.29 1.63 -10.71
N GLY A 96 9.21 0.87 -10.61
CA GLY A 96 9.25 -0.58 -10.45
C GLY A 96 9.46 -1.07 -9.00
N MET A 97 9.22 -0.22 -8.01
CA MET A 97 9.18 -0.63 -6.60
C MET A 97 7.77 -1.11 -6.23
N GLN A 98 7.72 -2.26 -5.55
CA GLN A 98 6.47 -2.89 -5.13
C GLN A 98 6.08 -2.48 -3.71
N PRO A 99 4.85 -1.97 -3.48
CA PRO A 99 4.34 -1.73 -2.14
C PRO A 99 4.32 -3.03 -1.30
N PHE A 100 4.57 -2.89 0.00
CA PHE A 100 4.64 -3.96 1.01
C PHE A 100 5.78 -4.99 0.83
N LEU A 101 6.59 -4.84 -0.22
CA LEU A 101 7.79 -5.62 -0.49
C LEU A 101 9.04 -4.75 -0.52
N ASP A 102 9.09 -3.76 -1.41
CA ASP A 102 10.22 -2.85 -1.57
C ASP A 102 10.09 -1.60 -0.69
N PHE A 103 8.86 -1.20 -0.36
CA PHE A 103 8.58 -0.14 0.61
C PHE A 103 7.23 -0.38 1.31
N VAL A 104 7.05 0.18 2.50
CA VAL A 104 5.83 0.02 3.31
C VAL A 104 5.29 1.39 3.70
N PRO A 105 4.06 1.76 3.32
CA PRO A 105 3.37 2.91 3.90
C PRO A 105 3.08 2.63 5.38
N TYR A 106 3.34 3.62 6.23
CA TYR A 106 3.25 3.47 7.68
C TYR A 106 2.45 4.63 8.30
N PRO A 107 1.60 4.37 9.31
CA PRO A 107 0.81 5.40 9.97
C PRO A 107 1.62 6.62 10.42
N GLY A 108 0.95 7.76 10.41
CA GLY A 108 1.57 9.06 10.70
C GLY A 108 2.36 9.63 9.53
N ALA A 109 1.85 9.43 8.31
CA ALA A 109 2.38 9.99 7.06
C ALA A 109 3.85 9.63 6.78
N ARG A 110 4.18 8.33 6.87
CA ARG A 110 5.54 7.82 6.65
C ARG A 110 5.57 6.75 5.57
N ILE A 111 6.72 6.65 4.89
CA ILE A 111 7.08 5.51 4.03
C ILE A 111 8.40 4.94 4.53
N ILE A 112 8.45 3.63 4.70
CA ILE A 112 9.66 2.90 5.05
C ILE A 112 10.17 2.20 3.80
N ILE A 113 11.41 2.49 3.41
CA ILE A 113 12.07 1.82 2.28
C ILE A 113 12.69 0.52 2.78
N SER A 114 12.17 -0.61 2.34
CA SER A 114 12.67 -1.95 2.68
C SER A 114 13.78 -2.40 1.71
N ASN A 115 13.65 -2.08 0.43
CA ASN A 115 14.64 -2.38 -0.59
C ASN A 115 15.50 -1.16 -0.92
N GLN A 116 16.60 -1.01 -0.17
CA GLN A 116 17.53 0.12 -0.33
C GLN A 116 18.24 0.11 -1.68
N GLU A 117 18.48 -1.07 -2.28
CA GLU A 117 19.19 -1.17 -3.55
C GLU A 117 18.36 -0.57 -4.69
N LYS A 118 17.07 -0.96 -4.79
CA LYS A 118 16.15 -0.37 -5.76
C LYS A 118 15.96 1.13 -5.55
N PHE A 119 15.89 1.57 -4.29
CA PHE A 119 15.79 2.99 -3.98
C PHE A 119 17.05 3.78 -4.40
N LYS A 120 18.25 3.21 -4.16
CA LYS A 120 19.52 3.79 -4.60
C LYS A 120 19.68 3.78 -6.12
N ALA A 121 19.00 2.88 -6.83
CA ALA A 121 18.98 2.85 -8.29
C ALA A 121 18.04 3.90 -8.93
N LEU A 122 17.24 4.63 -8.14
CA LEU A 122 16.39 5.70 -8.67
C LEU A 122 17.22 6.81 -9.33
N PRO A 123 16.68 7.49 -10.36
CA PRO A 123 17.36 8.61 -10.99
C PRO A 123 17.66 9.74 -9.99
N GLU A 124 18.83 10.36 -10.13
CA GLU A 124 19.27 11.42 -9.22
C GLU A 124 18.30 12.61 -9.16
N THR A 125 17.69 12.94 -10.29
CA THR A 125 16.66 14.00 -10.38
C THR A 125 15.43 13.70 -9.52
N ILE A 126 15.11 12.43 -9.29
CA ILE A 126 14.02 12.01 -8.43
C ILE A 126 14.48 12.06 -6.98
N LYS A 127 15.66 11.53 -6.65
CA LYS A 127 16.20 11.57 -5.28
C LYS A 127 16.29 13.00 -4.72
N VAL A 128 16.81 13.94 -5.51
CA VAL A 128 16.87 15.36 -5.13
C VAL A 128 15.49 15.93 -4.83
N LYS A 129 14.48 15.60 -5.64
CA LYS A 129 13.09 16.02 -5.37
C LYS A 129 12.52 15.40 -4.10
N LEU A 130 12.91 14.17 -3.77
CA LEU A 130 12.50 13.49 -2.55
C LEU A 130 13.14 14.12 -1.32
N GLU A 131 14.43 14.42 -1.36
CA GLU A 131 15.14 15.11 -0.28
C GLU A 131 14.58 16.52 -0.02
N GLN A 132 14.09 17.20 -1.05
CA GLN A 132 13.45 18.51 -0.91
C GLN A 132 12.04 18.44 -0.32
N ALA A 133 11.32 17.34 -0.57
CA ALA A 133 9.91 17.20 -0.20
C ALA A 133 9.68 16.40 1.09
N PHE A 134 10.64 15.56 1.51
CA PHE A 134 10.50 14.64 2.63
C PHE A 134 11.69 14.70 3.58
N ASN A 135 11.42 14.51 4.87
CA ASN A 135 12.46 14.30 5.87
C ASN A 135 12.98 12.86 5.79
N ILE A 136 14.17 12.66 5.21
CA ILE A 136 14.78 11.34 5.07
C ILE A 136 15.54 10.99 6.34
N GLN A 137 15.15 9.87 6.97
CA GLN A 137 15.84 9.31 8.13
C GLN A 137 16.47 7.98 7.75
N GLU A 138 17.80 7.91 7.81
CA GLU A 138 18.52 6.66 7.64
C GLU A 138 18.63 5.93 8.98
N HIS A 139 18.21 4.67 9.00
CA HIS A 139 18.30 3.81 10.15
C HIS A 139 19.29 2.68 9.91
N SER A 140 20.04 2.32 10.95
CA SER A 140 20.95 1.18 10.88
C SER A 140 20.15 -0.14 10.77
N PRO A 141 20.72 -1.23 10.23
CA PRO A 141 20.02 -2.50 10.07
C PRO A 141 19.35 -3.02 11.36
N HIS A 142 20.00 -2.80 12.50
CA HIS A 142 19.46 -3.18 13.81
C HIS A 142 18.24 -2.33 14.23
N GLN A 143 18.20 -1.06 13.85
CA GLN A 143 17.04 -0.19 14.05
C GLN A 143 15.90 -0.58 13.10
N VAL A 144 16.20 -0.93 11.85
CA VAL A 144 15.21 -1.42 10.88
C VAL A 144 14.55 -2.71 11.37
N GLN A 145 15.33 -3.63 11.94
CA GLN A 145 14.79 -4.87 12.52
C GLN A 145 13.79 -4.57 13.65
N LYS A 146 14.17 -3.69 14.59
CA LYS A 146 13.27 -3.26 15.68
C LYS A 146 12.02 -2.55 15.17
N ILE A 147 12.16 -1.69 14.16
CA ILE A 147 11.02 -1.00 13.54
C ILE A 147 10.10 -2.01 12.88
N ASN A 148 10.64 -2.97 12.12
CA ASN A 148 9.85 -4.01 11.44
C ASN A 148 9.14 -4.93 12.45
N ASP A 149 9.81 -5.34 13.53
CA ASP A 149 9.22 -6.17 14.58
C ASP A 149 8.11 -5.42 15.32
N ALA A 150 8.32 -4.14 15.66
CA ALA A 150 7.28 -3.28 16.23
C ALA A 150 6.10 -3.07 15.26
N LEU A 151 6.38 -2.91 13.97
CA LEU A 151 5.38 -2.79 12.91
C LEU A 151 4.48 -4.02 12.82
N MET A 152 5.10 -5.19 12.84
CA MET A 152 4.37 -6.45 12.79
C MET A 152 3.58 -6.66 14.07
N GLN A 153 4.06 -6.21 15.23
CA GLN A 153 3.29 -6.23 16.47
C GLN A 153 2.10 -5.28 16.44
N GLU A 154 2.23 -4.05 15.95
CA GLU A 154 1.10 -3.10 15.84
C GLU A 154 0.05 -3.57 14.83
N LEU A 155 0.48 -4.13 13.69
CA LEU A 155 -0.44 -4.68 12.69
C LEU A 155 -1.12 -5.99 13.14
N MET A 156 -0.57 -6.67 14.14
CA MET A 156 -1.13 -7.90 14.75
C MET A 156 -1.75 -7.66 16.14
N ALA A 157 -1.73 -6.43 16.65
CA ALA A 157 -2.38 -6.01 17.91
C ALA A 157 -3.81 -5.52 17.68
#